data_AF-A0AAE9A323-F1
#
_entry.id   AF-A0AAE9A323-F1
#
_cell.length_a   1.000
_cell.length_b   1.000
_cell.length_c   1.000
_cell.angle_alpha   90.00
_cell.angle_beta   90.00
_cell.angle_gamma   90.00
#
_symmetry.space_group_name_H-M   'P 1'
#
loop_
_entity.id
_entity.type
_entity.pdbx_description
1 polymer ?
#
loop_
_entity_poly.entity_id
_entity_poly.type
_entity_poly.pdbx_seq_one_letter_code
_entity_poly.pdbx_strand_id
1 'polypeptide(L)'
;MGMEPSFHLDPGVLDHAFNPCGHMASKQTVLYWSRIPLPQGTCRYDPVCPFCYQLLATERPFVRLIFQDNCFDDDTIRFSNEA
;
A
#
# COMPACT_ATOMS: atom_id res chain seq x y z
N MET A 1 18.06 12.65 0.05
CA MET A 1 18.58 11.27 0.13
C MET A 1 17.52 10.41 0.81
N GLY A 2 17.10 9.29 0.21
CA GLY A 2 16.24 8.28 0.86
C GLY A 2 14.84 8.00 0.26
N MET A 3 14.57 8.28 -1.01
CA MET A 3 13.34 7.82 -1.70
C MET A 3 13.65 6.66 -2.65
N GLU A 4 14.22 5.58 -2.12
CA GLU A 4 14.22 4.31 -2.86
C GLU A 4 12.76 3.81 -2.89
N PRO A 5 12.21 3.41 -4.04
CA PRO A 5 10.80 3.03 -4.17
C PRO A 5 10.37 2.04 -3.10
N SER A 6 11.26 1.09 -2.76
CA SER A 6 11.11 0.01 -1.78
C SER A 6 10.59 0.42 -0.39
N PHE A 7 10.64 1.72 -0.03
CA PHE A 7 10.28 2.19 1.31
C PHE A 7 9.04 3.08 1.38
N HIS A 8 8.26 3.28 0.31
CA HIS A 8 6.98 4.01 0.43
C HIS A 8 5.88 3.13 1.05
N LEU A 9 6.11 2.74 2.30
CA LEU A 9 5.15 2.14 3.21
C LEU A 9 4.77 3.21 4.23
N ASP A 10 3.58 3.76 4.07
CA ASP A 10 3.01 4.74 4.98
C ASP A 10 2.31 3.99 6.15
N PRO A 11 2.47 4.44 7.41
CA PRO A 11 1.85 3.79 8.58
C PRO A 11 0.33 4.03 8.69
N GLY A 12 -0.31 4.56 7.65
CA GLY A 12 -1.75 4.82 7.65
C GLY A 12 -2.61 3.56 7.70
N VAL A 13 -3.92 3.78 7.84
CA VAL A 13 -4.95 2.74 7.84
C VAL A 13 -4.83 1.86 6.59
N LEU A 14 -4.82 0.54 6.77
CA LEU A 14 -4.64 -0.42 5.67
C LEU A 14 -5.93 -0.65 4.87
N ASP A 15 -6.63 0.42 4.46
CA ASP A 15 -7.98 0.40 3.88
C ASP A 15 -8.07 0.14 2.38
N HIS A 16 -6.95 -0.16 1.74
CA HIS A 16 -6.89 -0.51 0.33
C HIS A 16 -6.16 -1.83 0.12
N ALA A 17 -6.45 -2.49 -0.98
CA ALA A 17 -5.75 -3.70 -1.41
C ALA A 17 -5.34 -3.59 -2.88
N PHE A 18 -4.13 -4.07 -3.19
CA PHE A 18 -3.66 -4.20 -4.57
C PHE A 18 -4.48 -5.25 -5.33
N ASN A 19 -4.76 -4.99 -6.60
CA ASN A 19 -5.52 -5.88 -7.49
C ASN A 19 -4.60 -6.40 -8.60
N PRO A 20 -4.43 -7.72 -8.79
CA PRO A 20 -5.26 -8.81 -8.25
C PRO A 20 -4.74 -9.51 -6.98
N CYS A 21 -3.57 -9.15 -6.46
CA CYS A 21 -2.92 -9.96 -5.42
C CYS A 21 -3.54 -9.84 -4.01
N GLY A 22 -4.37 -8.84 -3.75
CA GLY A 22 -5.07 -8.66 -2.48
C GLY A 22 -4.21 -8.14 -1.32
N HIS A 23 -2.92 -7.84 -1.52
CA HIS A 23 -2.08 -7.30 -0.45
C HIS A 23 -2.61 -5.94 0.01
N MET A 24 -2.86 -5.85 1.32
CA MET A 24 -3.40 -4.67 1.96
C MET A 24 -2.31 -3.61 2.18
N ALA A 25 -2.67 -2.35 1.99
CA ALA A 25 -1.80 -1.21 2.20
C ALA A 25 -2.63 0.05 2.44
N SER A 26 -1.99 1.12 2.90
CA SER A 26 -2.66 2.41 3.02
C SER A 26 -2.97 3.00 1.64
N LYS A 27 -3.95 3.91 1.60
CA LYS A 27 -4.30 4.65 0.38
C LYS A 27 -3.07 5.32 -0.28
N GLN A 28 -2.17 5.88 0.51
CA GLN A 28 -0.95 6.53 0.03
C GLN A 28 -0.04 5.51 -0.68
N THR A 29 0.20 4.38 -0.02
CA THR A 29 1.03 3.29 -0.57
C THR A 29 0.45 2.75 -1.88
N VAL A 30 -0.84 2.40 -1.96
CA VAL A 30 -1.41 1.87 -3.20
C VAL A 30 -1.36 2.90 -4.35
N LEU A 31 -1.57 4.19 -4.06
CA LEU A 31 -1.50 5.25 -5.07
C LEU A 31 -0.09 5.44 -5.63
N TYR A 32 0.92 5.40 -4.76
CA TYR A 32 2.31 5.54 -5.15
C TYR A 32 2.75 4.38 -6.06
N TRP A 33 2.57 3.15 -5.59
CA TRP A 33 3.05 1.96 -6.31
C TRP A 33 2.27 1.66 -7.59
N SER A 34 1.02 2.13 -7.70
CA SER A 34 0.25 2.01 -8.95
C SER A 34 0.71 2.96 -10.05
N ARG A 35 1.51 3.99 -9.72
CA ARG A 35 1.98 5.01 -10.68
C ARG A 35 3.43 4.84 -11.07
N ILE A 36 4.19 4.04 -10.33
CA ILE A 36 5.61 3.84 -10.58
C ILE A 36 5.78 2.54 -11.36
N PRO A 37 6.15 2.63 -12.64
CA PRO A 37 6.47 1.44 -13.38
C PRO A 37 7.84 0.92 -12.95
N LEU A 38 7.89 -0.34 -12.55
CA LEU A 38 9.15 -1.01 -12.23
C LEU A 38 9.65 -1.79 -13.45
N PRO A 39 10.97 -1.85 -13.66
CA PRO A 39 11.54 -2.64 -14.74
C PRO A 39 11.20 -4.12 -14.55
N GLN A 40 10.49 -4.67 -15.53
CA GLN A 40 10.18 -6.09 -15.69
C GLN A 40 11.09 -6.63 -16.79
N GLY A 41 12.27 -7.12 -16.40
CA GLY A 41 13.29 -7.55 -17.35
C GLY A 41 13.87 -6.37 -18.13
N THR A 42 14.15 -6.55 -19.42
CA THR A 42 14.95 -5.61 -20.22
C THR A 42 14.14 -4.56 -21.00
N CYS A 43 12.82 -4.73 -21.17
CA CYS A 43 12.03 -3.89 -22.09
C CYS A 43 10.63 -3.52 -21.60
N ARG A 44 10.25 -3.87 -20.37
CA ARG A 44 8.88 -3.70 -19.88
C ARG A 44 8.88 -2.96 -18.55
N TYR A 45 7.95 -2.03 -18.37
CA TYR A 45 7.90 -1.08 -17.26
C TYR A 45 6.46 -1.03 -16.78
N ASP A 46 6.14 -1.78 -15.73
CA ASP A 46 4.75 -1.93 -15.26
C ASP A 46 4.64 -1.75 -13.76
N PRO A 47 3.51 -1.20 -13.29
CA PRO A 47 3.18 -1.18 -11.88
C PRO A 47 3.06 -2.61 -11.35
N VAL A 48 3.72 -2.85 -10.23
CA VAL A 48 3.65 -4.12 -9.50
C VAL A 48 3.34 -3.88 -8.03
N CYS A 49 2.77 -4.90 -7.41
CA CYS A 49 2.68 -4.96 -5.96
C CYS A 49 4.10 -5.05 -5.38
N PRO A 50 4.50 -4.18 -4.44
CA PRO A 50 5.85 -4.20 -3.86
C PRO A 50 6.11 -5.41 -2.95
N PHE A 51 5.05 -6.10 -2.49
CA PHE A 51 5.17 -7.22 -1.55
C PHE A 51 5.40 -8.57 -2.22
N CYS A 52 4.76 -8.77 -3.38
CA CYS A 52 4.78 -10.06 -4.09
C CYS A 52 5.19 -9.94 -5.57
N TYR A 53 5.50 -8.73 -6.04
CA TYR A 53 5.92 -8.44 -7.41
C TYR A 53 4.88 -8.79 -8.50
N GLN A 54 3.64 -9.10 -8.10
CA GLN A 54 2.53 -9.34 -9.02
C GLN A 54 2.18 -8.07 -9.79
N LEU A 55 1.96 -8.20 -11.10
CA LEU A 55 1.48 -7.11 -11.96
C LEU A 55 0.11 -6.61 -11.50
N LEU A 56 -0.01 -5.29 -11.39
CA LEU A 56 -1.28 -4.66 -11.04
C LEU A 56 -2.19 -4.55 -12.27
N ALA A 57 -3.50 -4.63 -12.05
CA ALA A 57 -4.49 -4.45 -13.10
C ALA A 57 -4.43 -3.03 -13.70
N THR A 58 -4.47 -2.91 -15.02
CA THR A 58 -4.28 -1.63 -15.73
C THR A 58 -5.35 -0.59 -15.41
N GLU A 59 -6.62 -0.99 -15.34
CA GLU A 59 -7.74 -0.04 -15.11
C GLU A 59 -7.99 0.22 -13.63
N ARG A 60 -7.84 -0.81 -12.79
CA ARG A 60 -8.17 -0.78 -11.36
C ARG A 60 -7.06 -1.47 -10.57
N PRO A 61 -5.88 -0.85 -10.39
CA PRO A 61 -4.71 -1.47 -9.77
C PRO A 61 -4.86 -1.71 -8.26
N PHE A 62 -5.85 -1.09 -7.63
CA PHE A 62 -6.22 -1.30 -6.24
C PHE A 62 -7.72 -1.08 -6.03
N VAL A 63 -8.22 -1.58 -4.90
CA VAL A 63 -9.61 -1.41 -4.45
C VAL A 63 -9.63 -0.90 -3.02
N ARG A 64 -10.68 -0.15 -2.66
CA ARG A 64 -10.96 0.23 -1.27
C ARG A 64 -11.72 -0.90 -0.60
N LEU A 65 -11.28 -1.29 0.59
CA LEU A 65 -11.95 -2.28 1.42
C LEU A 65 -13.15 -1.62 2.11
N ILE A 66 -14.28 -2.33 2.13
CA ILE A 66 -15.54 -1.86 2.71
C ILE A 66 -15.80 -2.40 4.12
N PHE A 67 -15.05 -3.42 4.54
CA PHE A 67 -15.08 -3.99 5.88
C PHE A 67 -13.67 -4.04 6.43
N GLN A 68 -13.40 -3.21 7.43
CA GLN A 68 -12.16 -3.18 8.20
C GLN A 68 -12.43 -3.10 9.69
N ASP A 69 -13.67 -3.40 10.08
CA ASP A 69 -14.11 -3.39 11.45
C ASP A 69 -13.19 -4.33 12.24
N ASN A 70 -12.42 -3.74 13.16
CA ASN A 70 -11.61 -4.37 14.22
C ASN A 70 -10.08 -4.47 14.02
N CYS A 71 -9.43 -3.67 13.16
CA CYS A 71 -7.95 -3.61 13.16
C CYS A 71 -7.32 -2.47 13.98
N PHE A 72 -8.11 -1.57 14.57
CA PHE A 72 -7.61 -0.47 15.42
C PHE A 72 -8.37 -0.42 16.75
N ASP A 73 -8.04 -1.34 17.64
CA ASP A 73 -8.10 -1.09 19.09
C ASP A 73 -6.66 -1.09 19.61
N ASP A 74 -5.87 -0.08 19.22
CA ASP A 74 -4.60 0.26 19.91
C ASP A 74 -4.27 1.77 19.88
N ASP A 75 -5.28 2.64 19.76
CA ASP A 75 -5.10 4.08 20.03
C ASP A 75 -5.38 4.44 21.51
N THR A 76 -5.54 3.45 22.40
CA THR A 76 -5.69 3.70 23.86
C THR A 76 -4.37 3.80 24.64
N ILE A 77 -3.20 3.72 24.01
CA ILE A 77 -1.91 3.99 24.69
C ILE A 77 -1.24 5.21 24.06
N ARG A 78 -1.78 6.40 24.32
CA ARG A 78 -1.05 7.66 24.59
C ARG A 78 -2.02 8.84 24.56
N PHE A 79 -2.61 9.18 25.71
CA PHE A 79 -2.68 10.53 26.30
C PHE A 79 -3.36 10.43 27.69
N SER A 80 -2.82 9.55 28.54
CA SER A 80 -3.06 9.58 29.99
C SER A 80 -1.71 9.80 30.66
N ASN A 81 -1.17 11.01 30.53
CA ASN A 81 -0.10 11.54 31.40
C ASN A 81 0.11 13.03 31.10
N GLU A 82 -0.90 13.84 31.42
CA GLU A 82 -0.68 15.17 31.97
C GLU A 82 -1.49 15.22 33.26
N ALA A 83 -0.78 15.04 34.38
CA ALA A 83 -1.22 15.28 35.75
C ALA A 83 -0.58 16.59 36.23
#